data_AF-A0A8X8X4P4-F1
#
_entry.id   AF-A0A8X8X4P4-F1
#
_cell.length_a   1.000
_cell.length_b   1.000
_cell.length_c   1.000
_cell.angle_alpha   90.00
_cell.angle_beta   90.00
_cell.angle_gamma   90.00
#
_symmetry.space_group_name_H-M   'P 1'
#
loop_
_entity.id
_entity.type
_entity.pdbx_description
1 polymer ?
#
loop_
_entity_poly.entity_id
_entity_poly.type
_entity_poly.pdbx_seq_one_letter_code
_entity_poly.pdbx_strand_id
1 'polypeptide(L)'
;MAPSAAFTQRLAASSSAFRFPLLFRQLRSDATLEAIRKASENKIPNLVLYNYPSFSGAFGALFAHLYHSRLNLPCFILPFSSVAPFRVLGFDHRKSVLSQISSREDSDPNISIHVNIEKSSSTAVYEYFSAKLSDTRSYQIDNMSLLNHDDQERMEMILKYVEAGDLRQWNLPNIKAFYIGIREFRSKLNCITNPLMYQQLTEICSEDLIIRGNTYLSNRQTEASKLLNKVFRVKLGRGFYGECLGIRAEGNSDFSDEMGKELSQMSAAAGLRPIGAVVYMQRNNLKMCLRTIDSGTDTSEIAKAYGGGGFPSSSSFIIRMDEYNKWRSALPWQRHAVIYEIESCMRRPRKVGQKKTKDLLLDFLCSLEGRFH
;
A
#
# COMPACT_ATOMS: atom_id res chain seq x y z
N MET A 1 -47.67 -4.75 21.00
CA MET A 1 -47.03 -4.09 19.84
C MET A 1 -47.03 -5.09 18.70
N ALA A 2 -47.89 -4.84 17.72
CA ALA A 2 -48.17 -5.72 16.59
C ALA A 2 -47.13 -5.52 15.46
N PRO A 3 -46.93 -6.51 14.57
CA PRO A 3 -45.96 -6.45 13.49
C PRO A 3 -46.50 -5.59 12.35
N SER A 4 -45.71 -4.64 11.85
CA SER A 4 -46.12 -3.81 10.70
C SER A 4 -45.78 -4.51 9.39
N ALA A 5 -46.80 -5.18 8.87
CA ALA A 5 -47.06 -5.70 7.53
C ALA A 5 -46.01 -5.43 6.42
N ALA A 6 -45.47 -6.52 5.88
CA ALA A 6 -44.93 -6.56 4.54
C ALA A 6 -46.09 -6.55 3.53
N PHE A 7 -46.17 -5.49 2.72
CA PHE A 7 -47.15 -5.39 1.64
C PHE A 7 -46.63 -6.16 0.42
N THR A 8 -47.32 -7.23 0.03
CA THR A 8 -46.99 -7.99 -1.19
C THR A 8 -48.12 -7.81 -2.19
N GLN A 9 -47.84 -7.24 -3.36
CA GLN A 9 -48.79 -7.24 -4.48
C GLN A 9 -48.08 -7.65 -5.77
N ARG A 10 -48.60 -8.70 -6.41
CA ARG A 10 -48.20 -9.22 -7.72
C ARG A 10 -48.81 -8.36 -8.82
N LEU A 11 -48.01 -7.89 -9.78
CA LEU A 11 -48.46 -7.61 -11.15
C LEU A 11 -47.31 -7.81 -12.16
N ALA A 12 -47.72 -7.94 -13.42
CA ALA A 12 -47.07 -8.69 -14.49
C ALA A 12 -45.75 -8.13 -15.06
N ALA A 13 -45.00 -9.05 -15.70
CA ALA A 13 -43.71 -8.85 -16.33
C ALA A 13 -43.70 -7.79 -17.45
N SER A 14 -42.56 -7.11 -17.60
CA SER A 14 -42.15 -6.59 -18.90
C SER A 14 -40.62 -6.61 -19.02
N SER A 15 -40.18 -7.25 -20.09
CA SER A 15 -38.79 -7.38 -20.53
C SER A 15 -38.19 -6.04 -20.91
N SER A 16 -37.16 -5.58 -20.20
CA SER A 16 -36.29 -4.52 -20.70
C SER A 16 -34.82 -4.85 -20.41
N ALA A 17 -34.05 -4.98 -21.48
CA ALA A 17 -32.64 -5.34 -21.47
C ALA A 17 -31.82 -4.46 -20.52
N PHE A 18 -31.18 -5.10 -19.54
CA PHE A 18 -30.26 -4.49 -18.59
C PHE A 18 -29.06 -3.85 -19.31
N ARG A 19 -29.03 -2.52 -19.41
CA ARG A 19 -27.81 -1.77 -19.75
C ARG A 19 -27.19 -1.21 -18.48
N PHE A 20 -26.29 -1.99 -17.88
CA PHE A 20 -25.25 -1.44 -17.04
C PHE A 20 -24.12 -0.94 -17.95
N PRO A 21 -23.74 0.34 -17.95
CA PRO A 21 -22.44 0.76 -18.45
C PRO A 21 -21.38 0.43 -17.38
N LEU A 22 -21.27 -0.84 -17.02
CA LEU A 22 -20.12 -1.35 -16.29
C LEU A 22 -19.10 -1.72 -17.35
N LEU A 23 -17.93 -1.07 -17.30
CA LEU A 23 -16.76 -1.36 -18.13
C LEU A 23 -16.63 -2.88 -18.34
N PHE A 24 -16.99 -3.36 -19.53
CA PHE A 24 -16.81 -4.75 -19.95
C PHE A 24 -15.30 -5.03 -19.97
N ARG A 25 -14.71 -5.38 -18.82
CA ARG A 25 -13.43 -6.09 -18.80
C ARG A 25 -13.72 -7.51 -19.27
N GLN A 26 -13.67 -7.69 -20.60
CA GLN A 26 -13.70 -9.01 -21.22
C GLN A 26 -12.40 -9.74 -20.89
N LEU A 27 -12.35 -10.42 -19.75
CA LEU A 27 -11.32 -11.43 -19.47
C LEU A 27 -11.70 -12.69 -20.26
N ARG A 28 -11.62 -12.59 -21.60
CA ARG A 28 -11.88 -13.71 -22.52
C ARG A 28 -10.54 -14.42 -22.75
N SER A 29 -10.29 -15.47 -21.97
CA SER A 29 -9.25 -16.46 -22.28
C SER A 29 -9.90 -17.79 -22.63
N ASP A 30 -9.23 -18.61 -23.43
CA ASP A 30 -9.72 -19.94 -23.81
C ASP A 30 -9.99 -20.80 -22.56
N ALA A 31 -9.13 -20.69 -21.55
CA ALA A 31 -9.32 -21.34 -20.25
C ALA A 31 -10.63 -20.91 -19.57
N THR A 32 -11.02 -19.64 -19.69
CA THR A 32 -12.27 -19.15 -19.08
C THR A 32 -13.50 -19.61 -19.86
N LEU A 33 -13.43 -19.62 -21.19
CA LEU A 33 -14.52 -20.14 -22.04
C LEU A 33 -14.74 -21.63 -21.80
N GLU A 34 -13.66 -22.40 -21.70
CA GLU A 34 -13.72 -23.82 -21.40
C GLU A 34 -14.29 -24.10 -20.00
N ALA A 35 -13.92 -23.28 -19.00
CA ALA A 35 -14.49 -23.38 -17.66
C ALA A 35 -16.00 -23.10 -17.65
N ILE A 36 -16.47 -22.08 -18.41
CA ILE A 36 -17.89 -21.78 -18.57
C ILE A 36 -18.62 -22.94 -19.26
N ARG A 37 -18.05 -23.49 -20.33
CA ARG A 37 -18.62 -24.64 -21.07
C ARG A 37 -18.82 -25.84 -20.13
N LYS A 38 -17.78 -26.22 -19.38
CA LYS A 38 -17.85 -27.31 -18.39
C LYS A 38 -18.88 -27.05 -17.30
N ALA A 39 -18.95 -25.83 -16.76
CA ALA A 39 -19.93 -25.48 -15.75
C ALA A 39 -21.37 -25.58 -16.28
N SER A 40 -21.58 -25.17 -17.53
CA SER A 40 -22.87 -25.29 -18.23
C SER A 40 -23.25 -26.75 -18.49
N GLU A 41 -22.31 -27.57 -18.96
CA GLU A 41 -22.52 -29.02 -19.19
C GLU A 41 -22.90 -29.75 -17.91
N ASN A 42 -22.24 -29.41 -16.80
CA ASN A 42 -22.51 -29.94 -15.48
C ASN A 42 -23.73 -29.31 -14.78
N LYS A 43 -24.42 -28.36 -15.43
CA LYS A 43 -25.59 -27.64 -14.90
C LYS A 43 -25.37 -27.07 -13.49
N ILE A 44 -24.22 -26.45 -13.25
CA ILE A 44 -23.88 -25.87 -11.94
C ILE A 44 -24.87 -24.74 -11.60
N PRO A 45 -25.60 -24.81 -10.47
CA PRO A 45 -26.67 -23.87 -10.15
C PRO A 45 -26.19 -22.57 -9.48
N ASN A 46 -25.01 -22.59 -8.82
CA ASN A 46 -24.49 -21.44 -8.10
C ASN A 46 -23.34 -20.78 -8.87
N LEU A 47 -23.44 -19.46 -9.06
CA LEU A 47 -22.42 -18.65 -9.73
C LEU A 47 -21.95 -17.53 -8.81
N VAL A 48 -20.64 -17.41 -8.63
CA VAL A 48 -20.00 -16.34 -7.86
C VAL A 48 -19.08 -15.56 -8.78
N LEU A 49 -19.22 -14.24 -8.74
CA LEU A 49 -18.42 -13.31 -9.53
C LEU A 49 -17.67 -12.40 -8.57
N TYR A 50 -16.39 -12.14 -8.82
CA TYR A 50 -15.62 -11.19 -8.02
C TYR A 50 -14.78 -10.23 -8.86
N ASN A 51 -14.60 -9.03 -8.32
CA ASN A 51 -13.80 -8.00 -8.96
C ASN A 51 -12.31 -8.40 -8.95
N TYR A 52 -11.76 -8.68 -10.13
CA TYR A 52 -10.35 -9.01 -10.32
C TYR A 52 -9.55 -7.79 -10.84
N PRO A 53 -8.29 -7.59 -10.36
CA PRO A 53 -7.55 -8.34 -9.34
C PRO A 53 -7.65 -7.71 -7.94
N SER A 54 -8.84 -7.66 -7.33
CA SER A 54 -9.02 -7.11 -5.98
C SER A 54 -8.81 -8.18 -4.90
N PHE A 55 -8.08 -7.84 -3.82
CA PHE A 55 -7.99 -8.70 -2.64
C PHE A 55 -9.36 -8.89 -1.99
N SER A 56 -10.12 -7.81 -1.81
CA SER A 56 -11.49 -7.83 -1.30
C SER A 56 -12.40 -8.76 -2.12
N GLY A 57 -12.26 -8.71 -3.46
CA GLY A 57 -12.97 -9.63 -4.35
C GLY A 57 -12.52 -11.09 -4.18
N ALA A 58 -11.21 -11.34 -4.14
CA ALA A 58 -10.66 -12.69 -4.02
C ALA A 58 -10.98 -13.36 -2.66
N PHE A 59 -10.92 -12.61 -1.56
CA PHE A 59 -11.37 -13.10 -0.25
C PHE A 59 -12.88 -13.31 -0.22
N GLY A 60 -13.69 -12.44 -0.83
CA GLY A 60 -15.12 -12.70 -1.02
C GLY A 60 -15.39 -14.01 -1.77
N ALA A 61 -14.64 -14.28 -2.84
CA ALA A 61 -14.69 -15.54 -3.57
C ALA A 61 -14.27 -16.74 -2.73
N LEU A 62 -13.23 -16.61 -1.88
CA LEU A 62 -12.82 -17.64 -0.93
C LEU A 62 -13.96 -17.99 0.04
N PHE A 63 -14.61 -17.01 0.66
CA PHE A 63 -15.70 -17.29 1.61
C PHE A 63 -16.90 -17.95 0.94
N ALA A 64 -17.24 -17.51 -0.28
CA ALA A 64 -18.27 -18.18 -1.07
C ALA A 64 -17.88 -19.63 -1.40
N HIS A 65 -16.62 -19.88 -1.80
CA HIS A 65 -16.09 -21.22 -2.04
C HIS A 65 -16.21 -22.09 -0.79
N LEU A 66 -15.73 -21.62 0.36
CA LEU A 66 -15.75 -22.34 1.63
C LEU A 66 -17.17 -22.69 2.09
N TYR A 67 -18.13 -21.79 1.89
CA TYR A 67 -19.54 -22.02 2.22
C TYR A 67 -20.14 -23.15 1.37
N HIS A 68 -19.98 -23.05 0.04
CA HIS A 68 -20.55 -24.04 -0.87
C HIS A 68 -19.88 -25.42 -0.70
N SER A 69 -18.56 -25.45 -0.52
CA SER A 69 -17.82 -26.70 -0.27
C SER A 69 -18.28 -27.40 1.00
N ARG A 70 -18.55 -26.66 2.09
CA ARG A 70 -19.05 -27.25 3.35
C ARG A 70 -20.41 -27.90 3.23
N LEU A 71 -21.28 -27.34 2.40
CA LEU A 71 -22.61 -27.86 2.15
C LEU A 71 -22.66 -28.88 1.00
N ASN A 72 -21.50 -29.24 0.43
CA ASN A 72 -21.40 -30.07 -0.77
C ASN A 72 -22.25 -29.54 -1.95
N LEU A 73 -22.35 -28.21 -2.07
CA LEU A 73 -23.10 -27.55 -3.12
C LEU A 73 -22.18 -27.20 -4.29
N PRO A 74 -22.51 -27.60 -5.54
CA PRO A 74 -21.73 -27.22 -6.71
C PRO A 74 -21.79 -25.71 -6.93
N CYS A 75 -20.62 -25.08 -7.09
CA CYS A 75 -20.48 -23.63 -7.27
C CYS A 75 -19.40 -23.32 -8.30
N PHE A 76 -19.72 -22.42 -9.24
CA PHE A 76 -18.81 -21.94 -10.25
C PHE A 76 -18.40 -20.49 -9.94
N ILE A 77 -17.09 -20.23 -9.89
CA ILE A 77 -16.55 -18.94 -9.47
C ILE A 77 -15.72 -18.34 -10.59
N LEU A 78 -15.97 -17.08 -10.92
CA LEU A 78 -15.29 -16.37 -12.01
C LEU A 78 -14.71 -15.01 -11.57
N PRO A 79 -13.52 -14.63 -12.10
CA PRO A 79 -12.88 -13.34 -11.86
C PRO A 79 -13.50 -12.21 -12.72
N PHE A 80 -14.84 -12.08 -12.71
CA PHE A 80 -15.59 -11.04 -13.42
C PHE A 80 -16.43 -10.19 -12.47
N SER A 81 -16.80 -9.00 -12.91
CA SER A 81 -17.69 -8.11 -12.16
C SER A 81 -19.18 -8.27 -12.49
N SER A 82 -19.55 -8.98 -13.57
CA SER A 82 -20.94 -9.18 -13.97
C SER A 82 -21.10 -10.21 -15.10
N VAL A 83 -22.13 -11.05 -15.04
CA VAL A 83 -22.73 -11.75 -16.19
C VAL A 83 -24.25 -11.79 -16.05
N ALA A 84 -24.99 -11.62 -17.15
CA ALA A 84 -26.42 -11.90 -17.23
C ALA A 84 -26.62 -13.34 -17.77
N PRO A 85 -27.73 -14.05 -17.47
CA PRO A 85 -28.96 -13.63 -16.79
C PRO A 85 -29.20 -14.41 -15.47
N PHE A 86 -28.28 -14.34 -14.51
CA PHE A 86 -28.41 -15.09 -13.25
C PHE A 86 -29.07 -14.26 -12.15
N ARG A 87 -29.65 -14.92 -11.14
CA ARG A 87 -30.03 -14.27 -9.87
C ARG A 87 -28.76 -13.75 -9.21
N VAL A 88 -28.66 -12.44 -9.00
CA VAL A 88 -27.43 -11.76 -8.55
C VAL A 88 -27.52 -11.44 -7.07
N LEU A 89 -26.55 -11.92 -6.29
CA LEU A 89 -26.25 -11.43 -4.95
C LEU A 89 -24.95 -10.62 -5.01
N GLY A 90 -25.04 -9.30 -4.94
CA GLY A 90 -23.91 -8.38 -5.04
C GLY A 90 -23.48 -7.85 -3.68
N PHE A 91 -22.17 -7.70 -3.46
CA PHE A 91 -21.59 -6.99 -2.31
C PHE A 91 -20.66 -5.89 -2.80
N ASP A 92 -20.88 -4.66 -2.33
CA ASP A 92 -20.02 -3.51 -2.67
C ASP A 92 -19.84 -2.61 -1.43
N HIS A 93 -18.79 -1.80 -1.41
CA HIS A 93 -18.51 -0.85 -0.33
C HIS A 93 -18.33 0.59 -0.85
N ARG A 94 -18.44 0.80 -2.17
CA ARG A 94 -18.22 2.10 -2.78
C ARG A 94 -19.46 2.98 -2.66
N LYS A 95 -19.27 4.20 -2.15
CA LYS A 95 -20.30 5.25 -2.12
C LYS A 95 -20.95 5.51 -3.49
N SER A 96 -20.18 5.38 -4.57
CA SER A 96 -20.66 5.57 -5.95
C SER A 96 -21.69 4.51 -6.39
N VAL A 97 -21.69 3.33 -5.77
CA VAL A 97 -22.66 2.27 -6.07
C VAL A 97 -23.94 2.47 -5.28
N LEU A 98 -23.86 2.95 -4.03
CA LEU A 98 -25.02 3.32 -3.23
C LEU A 98 -25.92 4.33 -3.96
N SER A 99 -25.33 5.36 -4.58
CA SER A 99 -26.09 6.37 -5.34
C SER A 99 -26.76 5.83 -6.61
N GLN A 100 -26.31 4.68 -7.14
CA GLN A 100 -26.92 4.02 -8.29
C GLN A 100 -28.07 3.09 -7.89
N ILE A 101 -28.11 2.63 -6.63
CA ILE A 101 -29.18 1.77 -6.11
C ILE A 101 -30.35 2.62 -5.62
N SER A 102 -30.09 3.73 -4.94
CA SER A 102 -31.14 4.64 -4.45
C SER A 102 -31.94 5.34 -5.56
N SER A 103 -31.49 5.25 -6.82
CA SER A 103 -32.22 5.74 -8.00
C SER A 103 -33.06 4.65 -8.70
N ARG A 104 -33.10 3.44 -8.14
CA ARG A 104 -33.67 2.23 -8.75
C ARG A 104 -34.65 1.50 -7.82
N GLU A 105 -35.42 2.22 -7.00
CA GLU A 105 -36.36 1.62 -6.02
C GLU A 105 -37.40 0.64 -6.61
N ASP A 106 -37.49 0.50 -7.95
CA ASP A 106 -38.23 -0.54 -8.68
C ASP A 106 -37.33 -1.67 -9.28
N SER A 107 -36.37 -2.21 -8.52
CA SER A 107 -35.42 -3.19 -9.06
C SER A 107 -35.90 -4.66 -9.00
N ASP A 108 -35.67 -5.38 -10.10
CA ASP A 108 -35.90 -6.82 -10.35
C ASP A 108 -35.69 -7.72 -9.11
N PRO A 109 -36.68 -8.55 -8.71
CA PRO A 109 -36.57 -9.44 -7.54
C PRO A 109 -35.42 -10.47 -7.63
N ASN A 110 -34.83 -10.66 -8.82
CA ASN A 110 -33.69 -11.53 -9.03
C ASN A 110 -32.35 -10.87 -8.66
N ILE A 111 -32.31 -9.60 -8.23
CA ILE A 111 -31.07 -8.88 -7.90
C ILE A 111 -31.14 -8.35 -6.46
N SER A 112 -30.28 -8.87 -5.58
CA SER A 112 -30.06 -8.35 -4.23
C SER A 112 -28.65 -7.78 -4.14
N ILE A 113 -28.51 -6.47 -3.91
CA ILE A 113 -27.20 -5.82 -3.76
C ILE A 113 -27.08 -5.28 -2.34
N HIS A 114 -26.10 -5.80 -1.60
CA HIS A 114 -25.73 -5.36 -0.26
C HIS A 114 -24.58 -4.36 -0.37
N VAL A 115 -24.86 -3.08 -0.12
CA VAL A 115 -23.82 -2.04 -0.05
C VAL A 115 -23.57 -1.66 1.39
N ASN A 116 -22.32 -1.85 1.84
CA ASN A 116 -21.88 -1.43 3.17
C ASN A 116 -20.72 -0.45 3.02
N ILE A 117 -20.93 0.82 3.35
CA ILE A 117 -19.89 1.87 3.24
C ILE A 117 -18.95 1.94 4.44
N GLU A 118 -19.23 1.16 5.49
CA GLU A 118 -18.47 1.11 6.74
C GLU A 118 -17.55 -0.12 6.83
N LYS A 119 -17.81 -1.16 6.01
CA LYS A 119 -17.02 -2.39 5.95
C LYS A 119 -16.60 -2.72 4.53
N SER A 120 -15.51 -3.45 4.38
CA SER A 120 -15.07 -3.94 3.07
C SER A 120 -16.04 -4.99 2.51
N SER A 121 -16.02 -5.17 1.19
CA SER A 121 -16.82 -6.21 0.54
C SER A 121 -16.42 -7.61 1.01
N SER A 122 -15.12 -7.88 1.23
CA SER A 122 -14.65 -9.15 1.80
C SER A 122 -15.20 -9.40 3.20
N THR A 123 -15.18 -8.39 4.07
CA THR A 123 -15.72 -8.50 5.44
C THR A 123 -17.23 -8.77 5.40
N ALA A 124 -17.97 -8.03 4.56
CA ALA A 124 -19.41 -8.22 4.41
C ALA A 124 -19.77 -9.63 3.89
N VAL A 125 -18.99 -10.16 2.94
CA VAL A 125 -19.19 -11.52 2.43
C VAL A 125 -18.86 -12.58 3.49
N TYR A 126 -17.79 -12.39 4.26
CA TYR A 126 -17.43 -13.27 5.38
C TYR A 126 -18.55 -13.34 6.42
N GLU A 127 -19.05 -12.18 6.85
CA GLU A 127 -20.16 -12.09 7.82
C GLU A 127 -21.44 -12.73 7.26
N TYR A 128 -21.79 -12.44 6.00
CA TYR A 128 -22.97 -13.00 5.35
C TYR A 128 -22.94 -14.52 5.31
N PHE A 129 -21.86 -15.14 4.82
CA PHE A 129 -21.79 -16.59 4.73
C PHE A 129 -21.62 -17.27 6.08
N SER A 130 -20.98 -16.61 7.06
CA SER A 130 -20.91 -17.11 8.43
C SER A 130 -22.29 -17.13 9.10
N ALA A 131 -23.07 -16.06 8.95
CA ALA A 131 -24.46 -16.00 9.43
C ALA A 131 -25.34 -17.02 8.71
N LYS A 132 -25.28 -17.07 7.37
CA LYS A 132 -26.08 -18.00 6.56
C LYS A 132 -25.78 -19.47 6.85
N LEU A 133 -24.51 -19.82 7.08
CA LEU A 133 -24.13 -21.16 7.50
C LEU A 133 -24.72 -21.47 8.89
N SER A 134 -24.73 -20.50 9.80
CA SER A 134 -25.31 -20.61 11.15
C SER A 134 -26.82 -20.83 11.13
N ASP A 135 -27.54 -20.11 10.28
CA ASP A 135 -28.99 -20.29 10.09
C ASP A 135 -29.31 -21.67 9.52
N THR A 136 -28.42 -22.22 8.70
CA THR A 136 -28.55 -23.58 8.14
C THR A 136 -28.36 -24.66 9.24
N ARG A 137 -27.64 -24.36 10.33
CA ARG A 137 -27.39 -25.29 11.46
C ARG A 137 -28.63 -25.63 12.27
N SER A 138 -29.72 -24.85 12.21
CA SER A 138 -30.90 -25.11 13.05
C SER A 138 -31.65 -26.41 12.71
N TYR A 139 -31.24 -27.14 11.66
CA TYR A 139 -31.88 -28.37 11.19
C TYR A 139 -30.95 -29.61 11.15
N GLN A 140 -29.64 -29.49 11.41
CA GLN A 140 -28.68 -30.61 11.33
C GLN A 140 -27.59 -30.52 12.42
N ILE A 141 -27.20 -31.67 12.98
CA ILE A 141 -26.09 -31.80 13.94
C ILE A 141 -24.77 -31.76 13.16
N ASP A 142 -24.09 -30.61 13.17
CA ASP A 142 -22.63 -30.53 13.41
C ASP A 142 -22.17 -29.07 13.57
N ASN A 143 -21.09 -28.86 14.32
CA ASN A 143 -20.55 -27.53 14.63
C ASN A 143 -19.74 -26.95 13.44
N MET A 144 -20.38 -26.78 12.27
CA MET A 144 -19.72 -26.25 11.06
C MET A 144 -19.49 -24.74 11.16
N SER A 145 -18.23 -24.33 11.30
CA SER A 145 -17.76 -22.94 11.14
C SER A 145 -17.17 -22.74 9.74
N LEU A 146 -17.32 -21.54 9.15
CA LEU A 146 -16.85 -21.24 7.78
C LEU A 146 -15.31 -21.32 7.64
N LEU A 147 -14.60 -21.11 8.75
CA LEU A 147 -13.16 -21.32 8.91
C LEU A 147 -12.96 -22.19 10.14
N ASN A 148 -11.89 -23.00 10.17
CA ASN A 148 -11.50 -23.62 11.44
C ASN A 148 -10.98 -22.52 12.41
N HIS A 149 -10.81 -22.87 13.68
CA HIS A 149 -10.43 -21.91 14.71
C HIS A 149 -9.09 -21.19 14.40
N ASP A 150 -8.08 -21.94 13.95
CA ASP A 150 -6.74 -21.41 13.66
C ASP A 150 -6.73 -20.49 12.43
N ASP A 151 -7.56 -20.79 11.42
CA ASP A 151 -7.73 -19.98 10.22
C ASP A 151 -8.56 -18.72 10.50
N GLN A 152 -9.50 -18.79 11.46
CA GLN A 152 -10.41 -17.69 11.77
C GLN A 152 -9.65 -16.46 12.28
N GLU A 153 -8.83 -16.62 13.34
CA GLU A 153 -8.07 -15.50 13.92
C GLU A 153 -7.13 -14.86 12.88
N ARG A 154 -6.42 -15.71 12.13
CA ARG A 154 -5.52 -15.27 11.06
C ARG A 154 -6.27 -14.50 9.97
N MET A 155 -7.42 -15.02 9.52
CA MET A 155 -8.21 -14.39 8.48
C MET A 155 -8.83 -13.07 8.93
N GLU A 156 -9.30 -12.98 10.17
CA GLU A 156 -9.83 -11.73 10.74
C GLU A 156 -8.76 -10.62 10.74
N MET A 157 -7.51 -10.96 11.06
CA MET A 157 -6.40 -10.02 10.96
C MET A 157 -6.10 -9.59 9.52
N ILE A 158 -6.13 -10.51 8.55
CA ILE A 158 -5.99 -10.18 7.12
C ILE A 158 -7.12 -9.26 6.65
N LEU A 159 -8.37 -9.58 6.99
CA LEU A 159 -9.54 -8.77 6.63
C LEU A 159 -9.44 -7.36 7.20
N LYS A 160 -8.95 -7.20 8.43
CA LYS A 160 -8.73 -5.89 9.05
C LYS A 160 -7.79 -5.00 8.22
N TYR A 161 -6.67 -5.54 7.73
CA TYR A 161 -5.75 -4.79 6.87
C TYR A 161 -6.32 -4.52 5.46
N VAL A 162 -7.02 -5.49 4.87
CA VAL A 162 -7.69 -5.32 3.56
C VAL A 162 -8.75 -4.21 3.65
N GLU A 163 -9.57 -4.26 4.69
CA GLU A 163 -10.62 -3.28 4.95
C GLU A 163 -10.07 -1.87 5.17
N ALA A 164 -9.00 -1.74 5.96
CA ALA A 164 -8.34 -0.47 6.17
C ALA A 164 -7.89 0.19 4.85
N GLY A 165 -7.38 -0.58 3.89
CA GLY A 165 -7.01 -0.03 2.58
C GLY A 165 -8.22 0.28 1.67
N ASP A 166 -9.23 -0.60 1.64
CA ASP A 166 -10.48 -0.37 0.89
C ASP A 166 -11.18 0.92 1.36
N LEU A 167 -11.22 1.16 2.68
CA LEU A 167 -11.81 2.33 3.31
C LEU A 167 -10.86 3.54 3.39
N ARG A 168 -9.62 3.41 2.90
CA ARG A 168 -8.56 4.45 2.92
C ARG A 168 -8.18 4.93 4.32
N GLN A 169 -8.27 4.04 5.30
CA GLN A 169 -7.86 4.25 6.69
C GLN A 169 -6.44 3.72 6.88
N TRP A 170 -5.44 4.60 6.87
CA TRP A 170 -4.02 4.21 6.94
C TRP A 170 -3.44 4.23 8.37
N ASN A 171 -4.26 3.93 9.37
CA ASN A 171 -3.93 4.05 10.80
C ASN A 171 -3.42 2.75 11.44
N LEU A 172 -3.55 1.60 10.77
CA LEU A 172 -3.09 0.34 11.33
C LEU A 172 -1.54 0.28 11.38
N PRO A 173 -0.96 -0.29 12.46
CA PRO A 173 0.48 -0.53 12.55
C PRO A 173 0.97 -1.30 11.33
N ASN A 174 2.11 -0.92 10.77
CA ASN A 174 2.74 -1.62 9.64
C ASN A 174 1.86 -1.79 8.38
N ILE A 175 0.76 -1.04 8.22
CA ILE A 175 -0.14 -1.19 7.05
C ILE A 175 0.59 -1.01 5.72
N LYS A 176 1.57 -0.09 5.67
CA LYS A 176 2.41 0.09 4.48
C LYS A 176 3.20 -1.18 4.15
N ALA A 177 3.81 -1.80 5.16
CA ALA A 177 4.58 -3.04 4.99
C ALA A 177 3.67 -4.20 4.56
N PHE A 178 2.51 -4.35 5.22
CA PHE A 178 1.49 -5.32 4.82
C PHE A 178 1.12 -5.20 3.34
N TYR A 179 0.81 -3.98 2.87
CA TYR A 179 0.41 -3.76 1.47
C TYR A 179 1.54 -3.98 0.47
N ILE A 180 2.79 -3.75 0.87
CA ILE A 180 3.96 -4.11 0.06
C ILE A 180 4.07 -5.63 -0.06
N GLY A 181 3.99 -6.34 1.07
CA GLY A 181 4.10 -7.80 1.11
C GLY A 181 2.97 -8.49 0.34
N ILE A 182 1.73 -8.04 0.50
CA ILE A 182 0.57 -8.67 -0.14
C ILE A 182 0.55 -8.42 -1.66
N ARG A 183 1.21 -7.35 -2.15
CA ARG A 183 1.18 -6.96 -3.57
C ARG A 183 1.60 -8.08 -4.51
N GLU A 184 2.54 -8.92 -4.11
CA GLU A 184 3.02 -10.06 -4.91
C GLU A 184 1.92 -11.11 -5.16
N PHE A 185 0.95 -11.21 -4.27
CA PHE A 185 -0.19 -12.12 -4.44
C PHE A 185 -1.19 -11.64 -5.49
N ARG A 186 -1.12 -10.38 -5.94
CA ARG A 186 -2.09 -9.80 -6.88
C ARG A 186 -2.16 -10.55 -8.22
N SER A 187 -1.03 -11.07 -8.71
CA SER A 187 -0.98 -11.89 -9.91
C SER A 187 -1.59 -13.29 -9.72
N LYS A 188 -1.69 -13.76 -8.47
CA LYS A 188 -2.22 -15.08 -8.10
C LYS A 188 -3.73 -15.11 -7.87
N LEU A 189 -4.40 -13.95 -7.90
CA LEU A 189 -5.83 -13.82 -7.57
C LEU A 189 -6.80 -14.25 -8.68
N ASN A 190 -6.35 -14.98 -9.70
CA ASN A 190 -7.21 -15.47 -10.78
C ASN A 190 -7.53 -16.95 -10.54
N CYS A 191 -8.76 -17.26 -10.12
CA CYS A 191 -9.18 -18.63 -9.80
C CYS A 191 -9.21 -19.59 -11.01
N ILE A 192 -9.22 -19.07 -12.24
CA ILE A 192 -9.22 -19.89 -13.45
C ILE A 192 -7.80 -20.34 -13.80
N THR A 193 -6.83 -19.42 -13.73
CA THR A 193 -5.44 -19.73 -14.06
C THR A 193 -4.63 -20.21 -12.86
N ASN A 194 -5.13 -20.02 -11.64
CA ASN A 194 -4.51 -20.48 -10.40
C ASN A 194 -5.48 -21.38 -9.61
N PRO A 195 -5.45 -22.71 -9.81
CA PRO A 195 -6.32 -23.64 -9.09
C PRO A 195 -6.04 -23.67 -7.58
N LEU A 196 -4.84 -23.26 -7.16
CA LEU A 196 -4.43 -23.22 -5.75
C LEU A 196 -4.79 -21.89 -5.06
N MET A 197 -5.49 -20.98 -5.74
CA MET A 197 -5.78 -19.64 -5.21
C MET A 197 -6.43 -19.68 -3.83
N TYR A 198 -7.43 -20.53 -3.62
CA TYR A 198 -8.15 -20.58 -2.35
C TYR A 198 -7.28 -21.08 -1.21
N GLN A 199 -6.54 -22.16 -1.44
CA GLN A 199 -5.56 -22.68 -0.47
C GLN A 199 -4.54 -21.59 -0.11
N GLN A 200 -3.95 -20.95 -1.13
CA GLN A 200 -2.96 -19.88 -0.95
C GLN A 200 -3.52 -18.70 -0.16
N LEU A 201 -4.78 -18.30 -0.39
CA LEU A 201 -5.42 -17.20 0.35
C LEU A 201 -5.68 -17.57 1.82
N THR A 202 -6.07 -18.82 2.09
CA THR A 202 -6.26 -19.31 3.47
C THR A 202 -4.93 -19.37 4.23
N GLU A 203 -3.82 -19.70 3.55
CA GLU A 203 -2.49 -19.78 4.15
C GLU A 203 -1.80 -18.42 4.36
N ILE A 204 -2.38 -17.31 3.88
CA ILE A 204 -1.79 -15.98 4.10
C ILE A 204 -1.76 -15.65 5.59
N CYS A 205 -0.61 -15.17 6.04
CA CYS A 205 -0.35 -14.72 7.41
C CYS A 205 0.05 -13.23 7.40
N SER A 206 -0.56 -12.42 8.27
CA SER A 206 -0.28 -10.98 8.35
C SER A 206 1.16 -10.68 8.73
N GLU A 207 1.70 -11.46 9.67
CA GLU A 207 3.05 -11.35 10.21
C GLU A 207 4.06 -11.58 9.10
N ASP A 208 3.89 -12.63 8.30
CA ASP A 208 4.76 -12.93 7.17
C ASP A 208 4.72 -11.86 6.08
N LEU A 209 3.54 -11.28 5.82
CA LEU A 209 3.38 -10.18 4.88
C LEU A 209 4.08 -8.91 5.38
N ILE A 210 3.97 -8.62 6.68
CA ILE A 210 4.62 -7.48 7.33
C ILE A 210 6.13 -7.67 7.34
N ILE A 211 6.64 -8.84 7.71
CA ILE A 211 8.07 -9.17 7.69
C ILE A 211 8.62 -8.96 6.28
N ARG A 212 7.98 -9.54 5.26
CA ARG A 212 8.37 -9.36 3.85
C ARG A 212 8.37 -7.89 3.44
N GLY A 213 7.32 -7.15 3.78
CA GLY A 213 7.20 -5.73 3.50
C GLY A 213 8.29 -4.90 4.17
N ASN A 214 8.62 -5.20 5.43
CA ASN A 214 9.67 -4.53 6.17
C ASN A 214 11.06 -4.88 5.62
N THR A 215 11.33 -6.13 5.29
CA THR A 215 12.57 -6.53 4.61
C THR A 215 12.74 -5.78 3.29
N TYR A 216 11.68 -5.68 2.48
CA TYR A 216 11.70 -4.90 1.24
C TYR A 216 12.02 -3.42 1.50
N LEU A 217 11.36 -2.78 2.48
CA LEU A 217 11.59 -1.39 2.85
C LEU A 217 13.03 -1.16 3.34
N SER A 218 13.53 -2.03 4.22
CA SER A 218 14.90 -1.96 4.74
C SER A 218 15.93 -2.11 3.61
N ASN A 219 15.77 -3.11 2.73
CA ASN A 219 16.65 -3.29 1.59
C ASN A 219 16.65 -2.05 0.68
N ARG A 220 15.48 -1.49 0.42
CA ARG A 220 15.37 -0.24 -0.36
C ARG A 220 16.09 0.92 0.30
N GLN A 221 15.98 1.06 1.61
CA GLN A 221 16.69 2.10 2.35
C GLN A 221 18.21 1.89 2.24
N THR A 222 18.70 0.67 2.43
CA THR A 222 20.13 0.35 2.29
C THR A 222 20.66 0.64 0.89
N GLU A 223 19.92 0.27 -0.16
CA GLU A 223 20.32 0.59 -1.54
C GLU A 223 20.27 2.10 -1.81
N ALA A 224 19.27 2.81 -1.29
CA ALA A 224 19.19 4.27 -1.41
C ALA A 224 20.40 4.95 -0.74
N SER A 225 20.82 4.51 0.45
CA SER A 225 21.97 5.07 1.16
C SER A 225 23.27 4.90 0.39
N LYS A 226 23.46 3.76 -0.31
CA LYS A 226 24.63 3.51 -1.16
C LYS A 226 24.73 4.50 -2.34
N LEU A 227 23.59 5.03 -2.80
CA LEU A 227 23.53 6.00 -3.88
C LEU A 227 23.90 7.43 -3.45
N LEU A 228 24.00 7.73 -2.15
CA LEU A 228 24.28 9.07 -1.62
C LEU A 228 25.78 9.44 -1.64
N ASN A 229 26.46 9.21 -2.75
CA ASN A 229 27.90 9.47 -2.89
C ASN A 229 28.25 10.89 -3.39
N LYS A 230 27.31 11.60 -4.03
CA LYS A 230 27.50 12.92 -4.67
C LYS A 230 26.50 13.94 -4.16
N VAL A 231 26.35 14.02 -2.84
CA VAL A 231 25.46 14.98 -2.18
C VAL A 231 26.04 16.41 -2.31
N PHE A 232 25.18 17.40 -2.54
CA PHE A 232 25.55 18.81 -2.66
C PHE A 232 24.53 19.72 -2.00
N ARG A 233 24.94 20.97 -1.69
CA ARG A 233 24.03 22.00 -1.16
C ARG A 233 23.15 22.59 -2.28
N VAL A 234 21.86 22.69 -2.01
CA VAL A 234 20.83 23.29 -2.85
C VAL A 234 20.31 24.55 -2.16
N LYS A 235 20.42 25.68 -2.84
CA LYS A 235 19.80 26.95 -2.43
C LYS A 235 18.38 27.00 -2.99
N LEU A 236 17.41 26.52 -2.22
CA LEU A 236 16.02 26.38 -2.66
C LEU A 236 15.44 27.74 -3.02
N GLY A 237 14.92 27.87 -4.25
CA GLY A 237 14.51 29.15 -4.81
C GLY A 237 15.59 30.21 -4.72
N ARG A 238 16.83 29.91 -5.13
CA ARG A 238 17.98 30.83 -5.02
C ARG A 238 18.29 31.29 -3.57
N GLY A 239 17.80 30.55 -2.58
CA GLY A 239 17.99 30.83 -1.15
C GLY A 239 16.74 31.38 -0.44
N PHE A 240 15.69 31.77 -1.17
CA PHE A 240 14.44 32.27 -0.57
C PHE A 240 13.78 31.26 0.38
N TYR A 241 13.96 29.97 0.12
CA TYR A 241 13.39 28.89 0.94
C TYR A 241 14.45 28.20 1.80
N GLY A 242 15.58 28.86 2.03
CA GLY A 242 16.73 28.31 2.73
C GLY A 242 17.57 27.36 1.89
N GLU A 243 18.45 26.64 2.56
CA GLU A 243 19.36 25.69 1.94
C GLU A 243 19.13 24.28 2.48
N CYS A 244 19.36 23.28 1.65
CA CYS A 244 19.24 21.88 2.01
C CYS A 244 20.26 21.02 1.25
N LEU A 245 20.34 19.74 1.57
CA LEU A 245 21.13 18.79 0.79
C LEU A 245 20.30 18.20 -0.35
N GLY A 246 20.99 17.91 -1.45
CA GLY A 246 20.38 17.30 -2.62
C GLY A 246 21.30 16.37 -3.39
N ILE A 247 20.70 15.59 -4.28
CA ILE A 247 21.39 14.65 -5.17
C ILE A 247 20.77 14.67 -6.57
N ARG A 248 21.61 14.38 -7.58
CA ARG A 248 21.19 14.06 -8.95
C ARG A 248 21.06 12.54 -9.06
N ALA A 249 19.83 12.04 -9.14
CA ALA A 249 19.48 10.62 -9.15
C ALA A 249 19.14 10.12 -10.57
N GLU A 250 19.99 10.43 -11.54
CA GLU A 250 19.79 9.94 -12.92
C GLU A 250 19.76 8.41 -12.94
N GLY A 251 18.75 7.83 -13.58
CA GLY A 251 18.51 6.38 -13.63
C GLY A 251 18.09 5.73 -12.30
N ASN A 252 17.97 6.49 -11.21
CA ASN A 252 17.67 5.98 -9.87
C ASN A 252 16.45 6.69 -9.22
N SER A 253 15.54 7.21 -10.05
CA SER A 253 14.35 7.95 -9.59
C SER A 253 13.43 7.14 -8.68
N ASP A 254 13.47 5.81 -8.81
CA ASP A 254 12.66 4.89 -8.01
C ASP A 254 13.00 4.94 -6.53
N PHE A 255 14.21 5.37 -6.15
CA PHE A 255 14.63 5.55 -4.74
C PHE A 255 14.43 6.98 -4.23
N SER A 256 13.70 7.83 -4.96
CA SER A 256 13.59 9.26 -4.62
C SER A 256 12.93 9.54 -3.26
N ASP A 257 12.05 8.67 -2.79
CA ASP A 257 11.44 8.82 -1.46
C ASP A 257 12.45 8.53 -0.35
N GLU A 258 13.15 7.39 -0.44
CA GLU A 258 14.16 6.94 0.53
C GLU A 258 15.36 7.88 0.55
N MET A 259 15.92 8.23 -0.62
CA MET A 259 17.03 9.19 -0.72
C MET A 259 16.61 10.57 -0.19
N GLY A 260 15.40 11.04 -0.50
CA GLY A 260 14.94 12.34 -0.03
C GLY A 260 14.79 12.40 1.48
N LYS A 261 14.31 11.33 2.13
CA LYS A 261 14.20 11.27 3.59
C LYS A 261 15.56 11.24 4.27
N GLU A 262 16.50 10.47 3.73
CA GLU A 262 17.86 10.42 4.27
C GLU A 262 18.57 11.77 4.08
N LEU A 263 18.42 12.42 2.92
CA LEU A 263 18.93 13.78 2.70
C LEU A 263 18.28 14.82 3.63
N SER A 264 17.01 14.67 4.00
CA SER A 264 16.35 15.53 4.99
C SER A 264 17.01 15.40 6.37
N GLN A 265 17.27 14.16 6.82
CA GLN A 265 18.00 13.89 8.05
C GLN A 265 19.42 14.48 8.02
N MET A 266 20.16 14.23 6.94
CA MET A 266 21.52 14.76 6.75
C MET A 266 21.53 16.30 6.71
N SER A 267 20.51 16.92 6.13
CA SER A 267 20.39 18.38 6.09
C SER A 267 20.20 18.95 7.49
N ALA A 268 19.30 18.37 8.28
CA ALA A 268 19.08 18.76 9.68
C ALA A 268 20.37 18.64 10.49
N ALA A 269 21.09 17.51 10.36
CA ALA A 269 22.36 17.28 11.05
C ALA A 269 23.47 18.26 10.64
N ALA A 270 23.40 18.80 9.42
CA ALA A 270 24.32 19.82 8.91
C ALA A 270 23.90 21.26 9.26
N GLY A 271 22.84 21.46 10.07
CA GLY A 271 22.31 22.79 10.40
C GLY A 271 21.62 23.49 9.21
N LEU A 272 21.22 22.73 8.20
CA LEU A 272 20.47 23.22 7.04
C LEU A 272 18.96 23.01 7.25
N ARG A 273 18.13 23.58 6.38
CA ARG A 273 16.68 23.32 6.41
C ARG A 273 16.46 21.82 6.25
N PRO A 274 15.61 21.17 7.06
CA PRO A 274 15.49 19.70 7.13
C PRO A 274 14.72 19.12 5.92
N ILE A 275 15.19 19.41 4.71
CA ILE A 275 14.62 19.01 3.42
C ILE A 275 15.67 18.20 2.67
N GLY A 276 15.25 17.12 2.00
CA GLY A 276 16.08 16.44 1.02
C GLY A 276 15.57 16.69 -0.38
N ALA A 277 16.46 17.11 -1.28
CA ALA A 277 16.14 17.36 -2.68
C ALA A 277 16.70 16.26 -3.60
N VAL A 278 15.82 15.48 -4.23
CA VAL A 278 16.20 14.49 -5.25
C VAL A 278 15.82 15.01 -6.62
N VAL A 279 16.79 15.12 -7.52
CA VAL A 279 16.61 15.71 -8.85
C VAL A 279 16.98 14.70 -9.93
N TYR A 280 16.15 14.53 -10.95
CA TYR A 280 16.44 13.66 -12.10
C TYR A 280 15.79 14.21 -13.37
N MET A 281 16.31 13.81 -14.53
CA MET A 281 15.73 14.17 -15.82
C MET A 281 14.32 13.58 -15.98
N GLN A 282 13.36 14.42 -16.35
CA GLN A 282 12.04 14.00 -16.78
C GLN A 282 11.68 14.73 -18.07
N ARG A 283 11.69 13.97 -19.18
CA ARG A 283 11.60 14.51 -20.54
C ARG A 283 12.75 15.51 -20.79
N ASN A 284 12.46 16.75 -21.17
CA ASN A 284 13.45 17.78 -21.47
C ASN A 284 13.78 18.70 -20.27
N ASN A 285 13.15 18.48 -19.12
CA ASN A 285 13.34 19.26 -17.90
C ASN A 285 13.79 18.36 -16.75
N LEU A 286 14.07 18.96 -15.60
CA LEU A 286 14.35 18.23 -14.37
C LEU A 286 13.08 18.14 -13.53
N LYS A 287 12.84 16.98 -12.93
CA LYS A 287 11.90 16.85 -11.82
C LYS A 287 12.67 16.96 -10.51
N MET A 288 12.22 17.87 -9.65
CA MET A 288 12.74 18.06 -8.30
C MET A 288 11.72 17.52 -7.31
N CYS A 289 12.10 16.46 -6.60
CA CYS A 289 11.33 15.86 -5.51
C CYS A 289 11.89 16.35 -4.18
N LEU A 290 11.03 16.94 -3.35
CA LEU A 290 11.37 17.37 -2.00
C LEU A 290 10.74 16.43 -0.99
N ARG A 291 11.51 16.04 0.02
CA ARG A 291 11.06 15.24 1.15
C ARG A 291 11.49 15.89 2.45
N THR A 292 10.66 15.75 3.48
CA THR A 292 11.07 16.06 4.85
C THR A 292 10.52 15.02 5.79
N ILE A 293 11.29 14.71 6.83
CA ILE A 293 10.84 13.93 7.99
C ILE A 293 10.49 14.81 9.19
N ASP A 294 10.72 16.13 9.07
CA ASP A 294 10.42 17.11 10.11
C ASP A 294 8.95 17.53 10.02
N SER A 295 8.24 17.44 11.14
CA SER A 295 6.80 17.74 11.19
C SER A 295 6.50 19.25 11.09
N GLY A 296 7.47 20.11 11.41
CA GLY A 296 7.35 21.57 11.30
C GLY A 296 7.65 22.11 9.90
N THR A 297 8.12 21.28 8.98
CA THR A 297 8.55 21.71 7.65
C THR A 297 7.52 21.35 6.58
N ASP A 298 7.05 22.35 5.83
CA ASP A 298 6.19 22.16 4.66
C ASP A 298 7.00 22.34 3.37
N THR A 299 7.18 21.25 2.61
CA THR A 299 7.84 21.29 1.28
C THR A 299 6.90 21.71 0.16
N SER A 300 5.58 21.58 0.37
CA SER A 300 4.56 21.85 -0.65
C SER A 300 4.47 23.34 -1.00
N GLU A 301 4.81 24.25 -0.09
CA GLU A 301 4.89 25.69 -0.34
C GLU A 301 5.87 25.98 -1.49
N ILE A 302 7.03 25.31 -1.48
CA ILE A 302 8.08 25.48 -2.48
C ILE A 302 7.60 24.91 -3.81
N ALA A 303 7.04 23.70 -3.78
CA ALA A 303 6.54 23.08 -4.99
C ALA A 303 5.46 23.93 -5.66
N LYS A 304 4.50 24.49 -4.90
CA LYS A 304 3.44 25.36 -5.42
C LYS A 304 4.00 26.63 -6.07
N ALA A 305 5.01 27.26 -5.46
CA ALA A 305 5.65 28.46 -6.01
C ALA A 305 6.30 28.22 -7.38
N TYR A 306 6.65 26.97 -7.70
CA TYR A 306 7.22 26.56 -8.98
C TYR A 306 6.24 25.74 -9.84
N GLY A 307 4.93 25.88 -9.61
CA GLY A 307 3.88 25.26 -10.43
C GLY A 307 3.70 23.76 -10.23
N GLY A 308 4.26 23.21 -9.15
CA GLY A 308 4.06 21.82 -8.72
C GLY A 308 3.12 21.71 -7.51
N GLY A 309 3.26 20.62 -6.77
CA GLY A 309 2.43 20.35 -5.61
C GLY A 309 2.82 19.09 -4.84
N GLY A 310 1.96 18.69 -3.91
CA GLY A 310 2.16 17.51 -3.07
C GLY A 310 1.67 17.74 -1.64
N PHE A 311 2.12 16.87 -0.75
CA PHE A 311 1.86 16.95 0.68
C PHE A 311 2.98 17.72 1.39
N PRO A 312 2.75 18.22 2.61
CA PRO A 312 3.77 18.93 3.37
C PRO A 312 5.11 18.15 3.48
N SER A 313 5.04 16.85 3.74
CA SER A 313 6.21 15.97 3.86
C SER A 313 6.79 15.45 2.53
N SER A 314 6.07 15.62 1.42
CA SER A 314 6.43 15.02 0.13
C SER A 314 5.81 15.78 -1.04
N SER A 315 6.64 16.52 -1.76
CA SER A 315 6.21 17.35 -2.88
C SER A 315 7.16 17.26 -4.07
N SER A 316 6.73 17.76 -5.23
CA SER A 316 7.59 17.85 -6.40
C SER A 316 7.13 18.89 -7.41
N PHE A 317 8.05 19.36 -8.24
CA PHE A 317 7.80 20.28 -9.34
C PHE A 317 8.79 20.05 -10.48
N ILE A 318 8.47 20.60 -11.65
CA ILE A 318 9.36 20.60 -12.81
C ILE A 318 10.16 21.90 -12.81
N ILE A 319 11.48 21.80 -12.96
CA ILE A 319 12.40 22.93 -13.04
C ILE A 319 13.22 22.83 -14.32
N ARG A 320 13.41 23.97 -14.99
CA ARG A 320 14.30 24.04 -16.16
C ARG A 320 15.76 23.97 -15.72
N MET A 321 16.62 23.45 -16.61
CA MET A 321 18.04 23.26 -16.32
C MET A 321 18.76 24.58 -15.99
N ASP A 322 18.44 25.68 -16.68
CA ASP A 322 19.02 27.01 -16.45
C ASP A 322 18.64 27.59 -15.08
N GLU A 323 17.39 27.41 -14.66
CA GLU A 323 16.95 27.82 -13.32
C GLU A 323 17.56 26.93 -12.23
N TYR A 324 17.57 25.61 -12.43
CA TYR A 324 18.20 24.66 -11.51
C TYR A 324 19.69 24.96 -11.27
N ASN A 325 20.42 25.34 -12.32
CA ASN A 325 21.84 25.68 -12.18
C ASN A 325 22.09 26.87 -11.25
N LYS A 326 21.13 27.80 -11.11
CA LYS A 326 21.22 28.91 -10.15
C LYS A 326 21.01 28.46 -8.70
N TRP A 327 20.40 27.30 -8.48
CA TRP A 327 20.15 26.75 -7.14
C TRP A 327 21.32 25.91 -6.64
N ARG A 328 22.23 25.49 -7.53
CA ARG A 328 23.40 24.72 -7.14
C ARG A 328 24.44 25.60 -6.47
N SER A 329 24.91 25.17 -5.30
CA SER A 329 26.18 25.67 -4.78
C SER A 329 27.33 25.19 -5.69
N ALA A 330 28.30 26.07 -5.95
CA ALA A 330 29.50 25.74 -6.72
C ALA A 330 30.45 24.77 -5.97
N LEU A 331 30.26 24.57 -4.66
CA LEU A 331 31.13 23.76 -3.81
C LEU A 331 30.49 22.38 -3.51
N PRO A 332 31.22 21.27 -3.72
CA PRO A 332 30.82 19.94 -3.24
C PRO A 332 30.64 19.93 -1.73
N TRP A 333 29.65 19.20 -1.23
CA TRP A 333 29.50 19.02 0.22
C TRP A 333 30.51 17.96 0.71
N GLN A 334 31.37 18.33 1.66
CA GLN A 334 32.25 17.40 2.36
C GLN A 334 31.67 17.13 3.74
N ARG A 335 31.57 15.84 4.12
CA ARG A 335 31.26 15.43 5.51
C ARG A 335 32.35 16.00 6.41
N HIS A 336 32.07 17.10 7.11
CA HIS A 336 32.97 17.56 8.16
C HIS A 336 32.82 16.58 9.32
N ALA A 337 33.89 15.85 9.66
CA ALA A 337 33.98 15.16 10.93
C ALA A 337 34.07 16.24 12.02
N VAL A 338 32.96 16.51 12.70
CA VAL A 338 32.96 17.35 13.89
C VAL A 338 33.53 16.50 15.02
N ILE A 339 34.84 16.58 15.23
CA ILE A 339 35.46 16.16 16.48
C ILE A 339 35.07 17.26 17.49
N TYR A 340 34.21 16.93 18.45
CA TYR A 340 34.00 17.80 19.61
C TYR A 340 35.27 17.75 20.46
N GLU A 341 36.10 18.78 20.38
CA GLU A 341 37.12 19.05 21.38
C GLU A 341 36.40 19.68 22.59
N ILE A 342 36.24 18.90 23.66
CA ILE A 342 35.73 19.40 24.94
C ILE A 342 36.84 20.25 25.55
N GLU A 343 36.85 21.56 25.30
CA GLU A 343 37.62 22.50 26.10
C GLU A 343 36.97 22.63 27.48
N SER A 344 37.45 21.81 28.43
CA SER A 344 37.26 22.08 29.85
C SER A 344 38.12 23.27 30.26
N CYS A 345 37.44 24.37 30.54
CA CYS A 345 37.98 25.56 31.15
C CYS A 345 38.51 25.23 32.55
N MET A 346 39.83 25.16 32.76
CA MET A 346 40.46 25.38 34.08
C MET A 346 41.91 25.91 33.96
N ARG A 347 42.04 27.20 34.30
CA ARG A 347 43.19 27.89 34.94
C ARG A 347 44.62 27.55 34.50
N ARG A 348 45.27 28.51 33.82
CA ARG A 348 46.73 28.77 33.91
C ARG A 348 47.06 29.44 35.28
N PRO A 349 48.33 29.52 35.75
CA PRO A 349 49.60 29.30 35.01
C PRO A 349 50.72 28.54 35.76
N ARG A 350 51.72 28.01 35.01
CA ARG A 350 53.15 28.31 35.22
C ARG A 350 54.00 27.77 34.06
N LYS A 351 55.03 28.57 33.71
CA LYS A 351 56.04 28.34 32.67
C LYS A 351 56.90 27.11 33.01
N VAL A 352 57.43 26.43 31.98
CA VAL A 352 58.86 26.11 31.74
C VAL A 352 58.98 25.12 30.57
N GLY A 353 59.91 25.38 29.64
CA GLY A 353 60.64 24.34 28.90
C GLY A 353 60.16 24.02 27.48
N GLN A 354 60.89 24.52 26.48
CA GLN A 354 60.92 23.98 25.12
C GLN A 354 61.30 22.48 25.14
N LYS A 355 60.56 21.62 24.42
CA LYS A 355 61.09 20.39 23.83
C LYS A 355 60.27 19.94 22.62
N LYS A 356 60.94 19.25 21.71
CA LYS A 356 60.72 19.12 20.27
C LYS A 356 59.56 18.21 19.87
N THR A 357 58.91 18.57 18.77
CA THR A 357 57.89 17.87 17.99
C THR A 357 58.44 16.66 17.21
N LYS A 358 58.77 15.53 17.88
CA LYS A 358 59.02 14.26 17.16
C LYS A 358 58.56 12.94 17.80
N ASP A 359 58.09 12.90 19.06
CA ASP A 359 57.83 11.60 19.72
C ASP A 359 56.35 11.25 19.96
N LEU A 360 55.39 11.99 19.42
CA LEU A 360 53.94 11.71 19.61
C LEU A 360 53.31 10.78 18.56
N LEU A 361 54.10 10.26 17.60
CA LEU A 361 53.59 9.41 16.51
C LEU A 361 53.90 7.92 16.70
N LEU A 362 54.71 7.53 17.70
CA LEU A 362 55.00 6.12 17.99
C LEU A 362 54.11 5.51 19.09
N ASP A 363 53.58 6.32 20.01
CA ASP A 363 52.71 5.81 21.09
C ASP A 363 51.26 5.55 20.65
N PHE A 364 50.83 6.12 19.52
CA PHE A 364 49.47 5.89 18.99
C PHE A 364 49.34 4.59 18.18
N LEU A 365 50.46 4.06 17.65
CA LEU A 365 50.46 2.86 16.81
C LEU A 365 50.60 1.54 17.59
N CYS A 366 50.93 1.57 18.88
CA CYS A 366 51.02 0.36 19.73
C CYS A 366 49.74 0.01 20.50
N SER A 367 48.65 0.77 20.38
CA SER A 367 47.41 0.55 21.17
C SER A 367 46.24 -0.09 20.41
N LEU A 368 46.42 -0.53 19.15
CA LEU A 368 45.31 -1.04 18.30
C LEU A 368 45.44 -2.49 17.85
N GLU A 369 46.44 -3.25 18.30
CA GLU A 369 46.47 -4.70 18.14
C GLU A 369 46.37 -5.38 19.52
N GLY A 370 45.17 -5.84 19.87
CA GLY A 370 44.98 -6.72 21.02
C GLY A 370 43.60 -6.67 21.64
N ARG A 371 42.62 -7.33 20.99
CA ARG A 371 41.48 -8.01 21.65
C ARG A 371 40.62 -8.74 20.59
N PHE A 372 41.09 -9.91 20.18
CA PHE A 372 40.24 -11.02 19.75
C PHE A 372 40.51 -12.18 20.72
N HIS A 373 39.55 -12.42 21.61
CA HIS A 373 39.12 -13.75 22.02
C HIS A 373 37.62 -13.69 22.25
#